data_AF-A0A6G3ZFM0-F1
#
_entry.id   AF-A0A6G3ZFM0-F1
#
_cell.length_a   1.000
_cell.length_b   1.000
_cell.length_c   1.000
_cell.angle_alpha   90.00
_cell.angle_beta   90.00
_cell.angle_gamma   90.00
#
_symmetry.space_group_name_H-M   'P 1'
#
loop_
_entity.id
_entity.type
_entity.pdbx_description
1 polymer ?
#
loop_
_entity_poly.entity_id
_entity_poly.type
_entity_poly.pdbx_seq_one_letter_code
_entity_poly.pdbx_strand_id
1 'polypeptide(L)'
;MRRRTALRVVASASIGLPTAGCLGGEQGSPDRTLTTTTDCPPKDAPAPTCGGDFERVGAYTEGDVRLGTGAGFELTAEPATVALGDCLTVRLTNRSEEEQMTGIEEKYSIQRRTPDGWRSVLFAASAAYEDLGINHPPGTGFVWRRRLSQSGLSVEGDRHAACEPLRAGTYRFLYWGVGDEFDALCVEFEVTE
;
A
#
# COMPACT_ATOMS: atom_id res chain seq x y z
N MET A 1 73.72 -37.45 -6.65
CA MET A 1 73.70 -37.51 -5.17
C MET A 1 72.36 -38.08 -4.72
N ARG A 2 72.39 -39.08 -3.82
CA ARG A 2 71.26 -39.82 -3.25
C ARG A 2 70.81 -39.21 -1.93
N ARG A 3 69.51 -39.33 -1.59
CA ARG A 3 68.86 -39.63 -0.28
C ARG A 3 67.34 -39.40 -0.50
N ARG A 4 66.40 -40.37 -0.62
CA ARG A 4 65.95 -41.55 0.17
C ARG A 4 65.23 -41.25 1.51
N THR A 5 63.90 -41.48 1.49
CA THR A 5 63.04 -42.18 2.50
C THR A 5 62.61 -41.35 3.75
N ALA A 6 61.43 -41.42 4.38
CA ALA A 6 60.32 -42.40 4.44
C ALA A 6 58.98 -41.80 4.99
N LEU A 7 57.91 -42.61 4.85
CA LEU A 7 56.52 -42.53 5.36
C LEU A 7 56.28 -42.09 6.82
N ARG A 8 55.04 -41.60 7.09
CA ARG A 8 54.15 -42.10 8.16
C ARG A 8 52.66 -41.84 7.86
N VAL A 9 51.85 -42.87 8.09
CA VAL A 9 50.37 -42.97 7.99
C VAL A 9 49.72 -42.47 9.28
N VAL A 10 48.58 -41.78 9.22
CA VAL A 10 47.55 -41.80 10.28
C VAL A 10 46.14 -41.64 9.66
N ALA A 11 45.21 -42.47 10.12
CA ALA A 11 43.80 -42.54 9.74
C ALA A 11 42.94 -41.46 10.43
N SER A 12 41.79 -41.12 9.84
CA SER A 12 40.70 -40.38 10.50
C SER A 12 39.38 -40.82 9.84
N ALA A 13 38.67 -41.80 10.39
CA ALA A 13 37.64 -41.68 11.42
C ALA A 13 36.39 -40.92 10.92
N SER A 14 35.41 -41.69 10.45
CA SER A 14 34.06 -41.27 10.11
C SER A 14 33.33 -40.77 11.36
N ILE A 15 32.86 -39.53 11.36
CA ILE A 15 31.97 -39.00 12.40
C ILE A 15 30.56 -38.98 11.83
N GLY A 16 29.70 -39.85 12.34
CA GLY A 16 28.26 -39.76 12.17
C GLY A 16 27.73 -38.57 12.98
N LEU A 17 26.92 -37.73 12.34
CA LEU A 17 26.20 -36.66 13.02
C LEU A 17 24.83 -37.19 13.49
N PRO A 18 24.41 -36.86 14.73
CA PRO A 18 23.15 -37.31 15.29
C PRO A 18 21.96 -36.63 14.58
N THR A 19 20.88 -37.37 14.39
CA THR A 19 19.57 -36.85 13.98
C THR A 19 19.06 -35.89 15.05
N ALA A 20 19.25 -34.59 14.84
CA ALA A 20 18.53 -33.57 15.58
C ALA A 20 17.05 -33.66 15.19
N GLY A 21 16.19 -33.93 16.16
CA GLY A 21 14.76 -33.91 15.99
C GLY A 21 14.30 -32.54 15.52
N CYS A 22 13.64 -32.48 14.37
CA CYS A 22 12.86 -31.32 13.96
C CYS A 22 11.68 -31.20 14.94
N LEU A 23 11.88 -30.42 15.99
CA LEU A 23 10.78 -29.78 16.71
C LEU A 23 9.96 -29.01 15.68
N GLY A 24 8.76 -29.52 15.41
CA GLY A 24 7.73 -28.83 14.66
C GLY A 24 7.39 -27.53 15.38
N GLY A 25 8.04 -26.45 14.96
CA GLY A 25 7.56 -25.11 15.17
C GLY A 25 6.49 -24.84 14.12
N GLU A 26 5.24 -25.15 14.44
CA GLU A 26 4.10 -24.45 13.85
C GLU A 26 4.24 -22.97 14.24
N GLN A 27 5.02 -22.23 13.45
CA GLN A 27 4.88 -20.79 13.40
C GLN A 27 3.60 -20.55 12.62
N GLY A 28 2.51 -20.35 13.36
CA GLY A 28 1.31 -19.72 12.82
C GLY A 28 1.75 -18.43 12.15
N SER A 29 1.78 -18.45 10.82
CA SER A 29 1.95 -17.26 10.02
C SER A 29 0.75 -16.37 10.36
N PRO A 30 0.94 -15.17 10.94
CA PRO A 30 -0.19 -14.28 11.05
C PRO A 30 -0.61 -13.96 9.62
N ASP A 31 -1.86 -14.31 9.32
CA ASP A 31 -2.64 -13.87 8.18
C ASP A 31 -2.58 -12.33 8.09
N ARG A 32 -1.50 -11.80 7.52
CA ARG A 32 -1.21 -10.38 7.40
C ARG A 32 -1.51 -9.95 5.98
N THR A 33 -2.79 -9.93 5.65
CA THR A 33 -3.26 -8.79 4.86
C THR A 33 -3.06 -7.57 5.76
N LEU A 34 -2.08 -6.72 5.47
CA LEU A 34 -1.89 -5.45 6.20
C LEU A 34 -3.15 -4.61 5.97
N THR A 35 -4.09 -4.72 6.89
CA THR A 35 -5.37 -4.01 6.82
C THR A 35 -5.13 -2.60 7.30
N THR A 36 -4.95 -1.68 6.35
CA THR A 36 -4.74 -0.23 6.56
C THR A 36 -5.91 0.41 7.31
N THR A 37 -7.15 -0.05 7.10
CA THR A 37 -8.32 0.47 7.81
C THR A 37 -9.40 -0.62 7.92
N THR A 38 -9.61 -1.15 9.12
CA THR A 38 -10.50 -2.30 9.37
C THR A 38 -11.97 -1.96 9.19
N ASP A 39 -12.36 -0.75 9.61
CA ASP A 39 -13.75 -0.31 9.59
C ASP A 39 -13.91 1.00 8.82
N CYS A 40 -15.12 1.22 8.31
CA CYS A 40 -15.41 2.51 7.71
C CYS A 40 -15.47 3.60 8.79
N PRO A 41 -14.80 4.75 8.60
CA PRO A 41 -14.79 5.83 9.59
C PRO A 41 -16.21 6.24 10.04
N PRO A 42 -16.41 6.67 11.29
CA PRO A 42 -17.73 7.03 11.82
C PRO A 42 -18.38 8.19 11.04
N LYS A 43 -19.71 8.17 10.88
CA LYS A 43 -20.47 9.23 10.17
C LYS A 43 -20.42 10.56 10.92
N ASP A 44 -20.42 10.52 12.24
CA ASP A 44 -20.60 11.70 13.09
C ASP A 44 -19.29 12.32 13.59
N ALA A 45 -18.15 11.93 13.01
CA ALA A 45 -16.88 12.56 13.34
C ALA A 45 -16.85 14.02 12.87
N PRO A 46 -16.30 14.94 13.68
CA PRO A 46 -16.19 16.35 13.29
C PRO A 46 -15.24 16.50 12.11
N ALA A 47 -15.49 17.52 11.28
CA ALA A 47 -14.58 17.88 10.20
C ALA A 47 -13.17 18.18 10.75
N PRO A 48 -12.10 17.86 10.00
CA PRO A 48 -10.74 18.17 10.41
C PRO A 48 -10.55 19.69 10.54
N THR A 49 -9.65 20.09 11.43
CA THR A 49 -9.13 21.45 11.44
C THR A 49 -7.84 21.47 10.65
N CYS A 50 -7.84 22.13 9.49
CA CYS A 50 -6.65 22.30 8.68
C CYS A 50 -6.03 23.69 8.92
N GLY A 51 -4.75 23.71 9.28
CA GLY A 51 -3.97 24.93 9.39
C GLY A 51 -3.49 25.46 8.04
N GLY A 52 -2.80 26.60 8.06
CA GLY A 52 -2.20 27.20 6.85
C GLY A 52 -0.98 26.44 6.31
N ASP A 53 -0.52 25.43 7.02
CA ASP A 53 0.55 24.49 6.68
C ASP A 53 0.07 23.30 5.82
N PHE A 54 -1.25 23.11 5.68
CA PHE A 54 -1.81 22.04 4.86
C PHE A 54 -1.75 22.38 3.37
N GLU A 55 -0.99 21.59 2.62
CA GLU A 55 -0.90 21.68 1.17
C GLU A 55 -1.66 20.54 0.50
N ARG A 56 -2.22 20.80 -0.68
CA ARG A 56 -2.98 19.80 -1.43
C ARG A 56 -2.04 18.71 -1.90
N VAL A 57 -2.38 17.45 -1.61
CA VAL A 57 -1.58 16.28 -1.98
C VAL A 57 -1.51 16.18 -3.50
N GLY A 58 -0.31 16.32 -4.05
CA GLY A 58 -0.04 16.08 -5.47
C GLY A 58 -0.01 14.59 -5.80
N ALA A 59 -0.05 14.28 -7.09
CA ALA A 59 0.36 12.98 -7.57
C ALA A 59 1.90 13.00 -7.65
N TYR A 60 2.58 12.25 -6.79
CA TYR A 60 4.05 12.11 -6.87
C TYR A 60 4.41 10.99 -7.85
N THR A 61 4.12 11.22 -9.13
CA THR A 61 4.41 10.30 -10.23
C THR A 61 4.93 11.11 -11.41
N GLU A 62 6.07 10.66 -11.95
CA GLU A 62 6.64 11.15 -13.21
C GLU A 62 6.41 10.16 -14.36
N GLY A 63 5.91 8.96 -14.02
CA GLY A 63 5.63 7.86 -14.95
C GLY A 63 4.18 7.80 -15.42
N ASP A 64 3.77 6.60 -15.88
CA ASP A 64 2.44 6.38 -16.43
C ASP A 64 1.41 6.17 -15.31
N VAL A 65 0.23 6.80 -15.47
CA VAL A 65 -0.94 6.50 -14.66
C VAL A 65 -1.78 5.45 -15.37
N ARG A 66 -1.74 4.21 -14.90
CA ARG A 66 -2.50 3.07 -15.47
C ARG A 66 -3.83 2.86 -14.75
N LEU A 67 -4.86 2.50 -15.48
CA LEU A 67 -6.19 2.22 -14.92
C LEU A 67 -6.28 0.75 -14.48
N GLY A 68 -6.63 0.52 -13.23
CA GLY A 68 -6.95 -0.80 -12.67
C GLY A 68 -5.74 -1.71 -12.42
N THR A 69 -4.89 -1.96 -13.40
CA THR A 69 -3.83 -3.00 -13.29
C THR A 69 -2.46 -2.51 -13.76
N GLY A 70 -1.40 -2.98 -13.09
CA GLY A 70 -0.02 -2.75 -13.49
C GLY A 70 0.98 -3.20 -12.43
N ALA A 71 2.23 -3.45 -12.84
CA ALA A 71 3.31 -3.93 -11.96
C ALA A 71 2.95 -5.16 -11.11
N GLY A 72 2.13 -6.08 -11.65
CA GLY A 72 1.66 -7.27 -10.91
C GLY A 72 0.52 -7.01 -9.92
N PHE A 73 0.04 -5.77 -9.78
CA PHE A 73 -1.06 -5.40 -8.91
C PHE A 73 -2.35 -5.07 -9.66
N GLU A 74 -3.47 -5.26 -8.97
CA GLU A 74 -4.79 -4.77 -9.32
C GLU A 74 -5.29 -3.81 -8.25
N LEU A 75 -5.87 -2.68 -8.65
CA LEU A 75 -6.48 -1.66 -7.83
C LEU A 75 -7.99 -1.58 -8.16
N THR A 76 -8.82 -1.80 -7.16
CA THR A 76 -10.29 -1.82 -7.30
C THR A 76 -10.95 -0.86 -6.32
N ALA A 77 -12.15 -0.40 -6.67
CA ALA A 77 -12.97 0.50 -5.86
C ALA A 77 -14.40 -0.03 -5.81
N GLU A 78 -14.94 -0.22 -4.60
CA GLU A 78 -16.27 -0.76 -4.37
C GLU A 78 -17.02 0.02 -3.27
N PRO A 79 -18.26 0.47 -3.53
CA PRO A 79 -18.96 0.42 -4.81
C PRO A 79 -18.39 1.41 -5.85
N ALA A 80 -18.69 1.20 -7.14
CA ALA A 80 -18.30 2.12 -8.22
C ALA A 80 -19.09 3.44 -8.21
N THR A 81 -20.20 3.50 -7.49
CA THR A 81 -20.98 4.71 -7.24
C THR A 81 -21.29 4.79 -5.74
N VAL A 82 -20.96 5.91 -5.12
CA VAL A 82 -21.04 6.11 -3.66
C VAL A 82 -21.65 7.46 -3.34
N ALA A 83 -22.60 7.51 -2.40
CA ALA A 83 -23.15 8.78 -1.94
C ALA A 83 -22.19 9.51 -1.00
N LEU A 84 -22.30 10.84 -0.94
CA LEU A 84 -21.63 11.62 0.10
C LEU A 84 -22.03 11.09 1.49
N GLY A 85 -21.02 10.93 2.35
CA GLY A 85 -21.19 10.34 3.68
C GLY A 85 -21.27 8.82 3.72
N ASP A 86 -21.21 8.11 2.59
CA ASP A 86 -21.15 6.64 2.53
C ASP A 86 -19.72 6.12 2.30
N CYS A 87 -19.57 4.80 2.42
CA CYS A 87 -18.28 4.13 2.47
C CYS A 87 -17.84 3.62 1.11
N LEU A 88 -16.61 3.94 0.76
CA LEU A 88 -15.87 3.33 -0.34
C LEU A 88 -14.79 2.41 0.24
N THR A 89 -14.63 1.24 -0.36
CA THR A 89 -13.48 0.36 -0.13
C THR A 89 -12.62 0.34 -1.37
N VAL A 90 -11.35 0.72 -1.22
CA VAL A 90 -10.35 0.57 -2.25
C VAL A 90 -9.41 -0.56 -1.86
N ARG A 91 -9.10 -1.46 -2.79
CA ARG A 91 -8.19 -2.57 -2.56
C ARG A 91 -7.10 -2.60 -3.61
N LEU A 92 -5.85 -2.63 -3.15
CA LEU A 92 -4.71 -3.03 -3.94
C LEU A 92 -4.47 -4.53 -3.69
N THR A 93 -4.21 -5.33 -4.71
CA THR A 93 -3.99 -6.77 -4.55
C THR A 93 -2.89 -7.23 -5.49
N ASN A 94 -1.90 -7.93 -4.95
CA ASN A 94 -0.89 -8.63 -5.75
C ASN A 94 -1.58 -9.78 -6.48
N ARG A 95 -1.65 -9.69 -7.81
CA ARG A 95 -2.24 -10.70 -8.71
C ARG A 95 -1.19 -11.59 -9.38
N SER A 96 0.09 -11.36 -9.10
CA SER A 96 1.17 -12.23 -9.57
C SER A 96 1.27 -13.51 -8.73
N GLU A 97 2.02 -14.48 -9.24
CA GLU A 97 2.31 -15.74 -8.53
C GLU A 97 3.50 -15.61 -7.56
N GLU A 98 4.15 -14.44 -7.51
CA GLU A 98 5.35 -14.17 -6.72
C GLU A 98 5.10 -13.04 -5.71
N GLU A 99 5.99 -12.89 -4.73
CA GLU A 99 5.99 -11.73 -3.84
C GLU A 99 6.31 -10.47 -4.65
N GLN A 100 5.53 -9.41 -4.45
CA GLN A 100 5.72 -8.10 -5.08
C GLN A 100 5.91 -7.03 -4.01
N MET A 101 6.67 -5.99 -4.33
CA MET A 101 6.92 -4.88 -3.43
C MET A 101 6.15 -3.63 -3.85
N THR A 102 5.66 -2.88 -2.87
CA THR A 102 5.14 -1.52 -3.06
C THR A 102 5.80 -0.54 -2.10
N GLY A 103 5.54 0.75 -2.25
CA GLY A 103 5.74 1.70 -1.18
C GLY A 103 4.74 1.53 -0.04
N ILE A 104 4.80 2.44 0.94
CA ILE A 104 3.84 2.50 2.06
C ILE A 104 2.42 2.84 1.60
N GLU A 105 1.45 2.55 2.46
CA GLU A 105 0.02 2.68 2.17
C GLU A 105 -0.45 4.14 2.03
N GLU A 106 0.31 5.09 2.56
CA GLU A 106 0.07 6.53 2.51
C GLU A 106 0.49 7.16 1.17
N LYS A 107 1.05 6.38 0.23
CA LYS A 107 1.39 6.86 -1.13
C LYS A 107 0.14 6.92 -2.04
N TYR A 108 -0.92 7.59 -1.57
CA TYR A 108 -2.19 7.71 -2.30
C TYR A 108 -2.79 9.12 -2.27
N SER A 109 -3.63 9.39 -3.27
CA SER A 109 -4.46 10.60 -3.36
C SER A 109 -5.86 10.23 -3.83
N ILE A 110 -6.87 10.93 -3.33
CA ILE A 110 -8.23 10.88 -3.86
C ILE A 110 -8.43 12.16 -4.66
N GLN A 111 -8.76 12.04 -5.95
CA GLN A 111 -8.80 13.16 -6.87
C GLN A 111 -10.18 13.29 -7.50
N ARG A 112 -10.69 14.50 -7.59
CA ARG A 112 -11.93 14.84 -8.29
C ARG A 112 -11.61 15.36 -9.69
N ARG A 113 -12.42 14.99 -10.68
CA ARG A 113 -12.36 15.56 -12.03
C ARG A 113 -12.82 17.03 -12.01
N THR A 114 -12.03 17.90 -12.61
CA THR A 114 -12.33 19.33 -12.85
C THR A 114 -12.10 19.65 -14.34
N PRO A 115 -12.53 20.85 -14.81
CA PRO A 115 -12.23 21.28 -16.18
C PRO A 115 -10.72 21.30 -16.49
N ASP A 116 -9.90 21.60 -15.49
CA ASP A 116 -8.43 21.69 -15.61
C ASP A 116 -7.72 20.34 -15.38
N GLY A 117 -8.46 19.25 -15.18
CA GLY A 117 -7.92 17.90 -14.99
C GLY A 117 -8.27 17.29 -13.65
N TRP A 118 -7.36 16.50 -13.08
CA TRP A 118 -7.58 15.82 -11.81
C TRP A 118 -7.01 16.64 -10.66
N ARG A 119 -7.83 16.88 -9.62
CA ARG A 119 -7.42 17.67 -8.45
C ARG A 119 -7.68 16.89 -7.17
N SER A 120 -6.65 16.71 -6.35
CA SER A 120 -6.78 16.03 -5.05
C SER A 120 -7.76 16.75 -4.13
N VAL A 121 -8.56 15.98 -3.39
CA VAL A 121 -9.38 16.48 -2.28
C VAL A 121 -8.69 16.31 -0.93
N LEU A 122 -7.52 15.68 -0.92
CA LEU A 122 -6.69 15.47 0.26
C LEU A 122 -5.58 16.53 0.35
N PHE A 123 -5.23 16.85 1.58
CA PHE A 123 -4.19 17.77 1.99
C PHE A 123 -3.28 17.11 3.04
N ALA A 124 -2.04 17.59 3.18
CA ALA A 124 -1.09 17.16 4.20
C ALA A 124 -0.30 18.35 4.75
N ALA A 125 0.00 18.35 6.05
CA ALA A 125 0.75 19.42 6.75
C ALA A 125 2.26 19.40 6.46
N SER A 126 2.81 18.23 6.13
CA SER A 126 4.15 18.09 5.57
C SER A 126 4.26 16.74 4.87
N ALA A 127 4.73 16.73 3.63
CA ALA A 127 5.06 15.50 2.93
C ALA A 127 6.49 15.11 3.26
N ALA A 128 6.69 14.44 4.40
CA ALA A 128 7.95 13.73 4.62
C ALA A 128 8.03 12.59 3.60
N TYR A 129 9.05 12.63 2.73
CA TYR A 129 9.33 11.53 1.82
C TYR A 129 9.85 10.35 2.62
N GLU A 130 9.15 9.22 2.52
CA GLU A 130 9.55 7.96 3.13
C GLU A 130 9.78 6.91 2.05
N ASP A 131 10.99 6.37 2.05
CA ASP A 131 11.44 5.33 1.14
C ASP A 131 11.41 3.97 1.84
N LEU A 132 10.19 3.53 2.15
CA LEU A 132 9.92 2.25 2.77
C LEU A 132 9.18 1.36 1.77
N GLY A 133 9.72 0.15 1.60
CA GLY A 133 9.12 -0.92 0.79
C GLY A 133 8.32 -1.89 1.65
N ILE A 134 7.16 -2.28 1.16
CA ILE A 134 6.25 -3.26 1.77
C ILE A 134 6.11 -4.44 0.82
N ASN A 135 6.40 -5.64 1.32
CA ASN A 135 6.25 -6.87 0.55
C ASN A 135 4.83 -7.43 0.68
N HIS A 136 4.30 -7.89 -0.45
CA HIS A 136 2.98 -8.47 -0.57
C HIS A 136 3.08 -9.86 -1.21
N PRO A 137 2.83 -10.95 -0.47
CA PRO A 137 2.60 -12.25 -1.05
C PRO A 137 1.46 -12.26 -2.09
N PRO A 138 1.36 -13.30 -2.94
CA PRO A 138 0.24 -13.47 -3.86
C PRO A 138 -1.12 -13.36 -3.14
N GLY A 139 -2.01 -12.53 -3.67
CA GLY A 139 -3.35 -12.32 -3.13
C GLY A 139 -3.45 -11.32 -1.97
N THR A 140 -2.33 -10.79 -1.46
CA THR A 140 -2.34 -9.76 -0.40
C THR A 140 -2.17 -8.36 -0.97
N GLY A 141 -2.32 -7.34 -0.12
CA GLY A 141 -2.17 -5.94 -0.49
C GLY A 141 -2.71 -5.00 0.58
N PHE A 142 -3.04 -3.78 0.17
CA PHE A 142 -3.64 -2.76 1.04
C PHE A 142 -5.15 -2.67 0.87
N VAL A 143 -5.82 -2.26 1.94
CA VAL A 143 -7.28 -2.04 1.95
C VAL A 143 -7.59 -0.72 2.64
N TRP A 144 -7.99 0.28 1.85
CA TRP A 144 -8.45 1.58 2.36
C TRP A 144 -9.97 1.59 2.44
N ARG A 145 -10.52 1.69 3.65
CA ARG A 145 -11.93 2.00 3.87
C ARG A 145 -12.05 3.48 4.18
N ARG A 146 -12.80 4.21 3.37
CA ARG A 146 -12.92 5.67 3.44
C ARG A 146 -14.38 6.07 3.32
N ARG A 147 -14.83 6.97 4.19
CA ARG A 147 -16.16 7.56 4.09
C ARG A 147 -16.06 8.87 3.32
N LEU A 148 -16.91 9.06 2.31
CA LEU A 148 -16.89 10.23 1.42
C LEU A 148 -17.46 11.47 2.13
N SER A 149 -16.72 11.96 3.11
CA SER A 149 -16.98 13.16 3.91
C SER A 149 -15.64 13.74 4.34
N GLN A 150 -15.61 14.99 4.82
CA GLN A 150 -14.36 15.57 5.29
C GLN A 150 -13.73 14.78 6.43
N SER A 151 -14.50 14.44 7.46
CA SER A 151 -14.05 13.62 8.58
C SER A 151 -13.72 12.19 8.17
N GLY A 152 -14.53 11.59 7.31
CA GLY A 152 -14.32 10.23 6.81
C GLY A 152 -13.10 10.02 5.91
N LEU A 153 -12.57 11.10 5.33
CA LEU A 153 -11.30 11.10 4.60
C LEU A 153 -10.11 11.56 5.47
N SER A 154 -10.37 12.04 6.68
CA SER A 154 -9.35 12.56 7.61
C SER A 154 -9.24 11.63 8.81
N VAL A 155 -8.82 10.40 8.54
CA VAL A 155 -8.73 9.35 9.56
C VAL A 155 -7.60 9.68 10.53
N GLU A 156 -7.86 9.53 11.84
CA GLU A 156 -6.84 9.75 12.86
C GLU A 156 -5.61 8.86 12.61
N GLY A 157 -4.42 9.45 12.64
CA GLY A 157 -3.17 8.77 12.34
C GLY A 157 -2.79 8.72 10.85
N ASP A 158 -3.71 9.06 9.93
CA ASP A 158 -3.37 9.26 8.52
C ASP A 158 -2.66 10.62 8.33
N ARG A 159 -1.79 10.72 7.32
CA ARG A 159 -1.11 11.97 6.95
C ARG A 159 -2.01 12.92 6.17
N HIS A 160 -3.14 12.40 5.71
CA HIS A 160 -4.07 13.11 4.85
C HIS A 160 -5.29 13.64 5.61
N ALA A 161 -5.72 14.83 5.21
CA ALA A 161 -6.98 15.43 5.64
C ALA A 161 -7.75 16.00 4.45
N ALA A 162 -9.08 15.96 4.52
CA ALA A 162 -9.97 16.63 3.58
C ALA A 162 -10.41 17.99 4.14
N CYS A 163 -9.64 19.02 3.84
CA CYS A 163 -9.83 20.38 4.36
C CYS A 163 -10.99 21.14 3.71
N GLU A 164 -11.50 20.64 2.58
CA GLU A 164 -12.60 21.25 1.83
C GLU A 164 -13.80 20.29 1.75
N PRO A 165 -15.04 20.79 1.74
CA PRO A 165 -16.22 19.96 1.51
C PRO A 165 -16.14 19.23 0.16
N LEU A 166 -16.53 17.95 0.17
CA LEU A 166 -16.67 17.14 -1.03
C LEU A 166 -17.92 17.54 -1.82
N ARG A 167 -17.95 17.20 -3.11
CA ARG A 167 -19.06 17.50 -4.02
C ARG A 167 -19.29 16.30 -4.92
N ALA A 168 -20.51 16.11 -5.41
CA ALA A 168 -20.77 15.10 -6.43
C ALA A 168 -19.91 15.27 -7.69
N GLY A 169 -19.73 14.15 -8.41
CA GLY A 169 -19.03 14.02 -9.69
C GLY A 169 -18.08 12.82 -9.73
N THR A 170 -17.27 12.76 -10.78
CA THR A 170 -16.29 11.70 -10.99
C THR A 170 -15.03 11.90 -10.14
N TYR A 171 -14.63 10.83 -9.47
CA TYR A 171 -13.43 10.74 -8.65
C TYR A 171 -12.53 9.61 -9.14
N ARG A 172 -11.26 9.66 -8.73
CA ARG A 172 -10.35 8.53 -8.80
C ARG A 172 -9.55 8.39 -7.51
N PHE A 173 -9.27 7.16 -7.13
CA PHE A 173 -8.21 6.84 -6.19
C PHE A 173 -6.93 6.61 -7.00
N LEU A 174 -5.84 7.25 -6.62
CA LEU A 174 -4.52 7.13 -7.25
C LEU A 174 -3.51 6.62 -6.22
N TYR A 175 -2.76 5.58 -6.56
CA TYR A 175 -1.69 5.02 -5.75
C TYR A 175 -0.38 5.03 -6.56
N TRP A 176 0.67 5.70 -6.07
CA TRP A 176 1.97 5.85 -6.75
C TRP A 176 3.10 5.07 -6.06
N GLY A 177 2.74 4.02 -5.31
CA GLY A 177 3.70 3.14 -4.67
C GLY A 177 3.98 1.85 -5.43
N VAL A 178 3.62 1.74 -6.73
CA VAL A 178 3.84 0.52 -7.52
C VAL A 178 4.97 0.69 -8.53
N GLY A 179 5.61 -0.44 -8.89
CA GLY A 179 6.54 -0.52 -10.00
C GLY A 179 7.87 0.20 -9.77
N ASP A 180 8.72 0.14 -10.79
CA ASP A 180 9.93 0.93 -10.90
C ASP A 180 9.58 2.25 -11.63
N GLU A 181 10.33 3.34 -11.39
CA GLU A 181 10.19 4.62 -12.11
C GLU A 181 8.92 5.48 -11.84
N PHE A 182 8.41 5.45 -10.60
CA PHE A 182 7.29 6.33 -10.18
C PHE A 182 5.97 6.11 -10.94
N ASP A 183 5.72 4.91 -11.46
CA ASP A 183 4.42 4.55 -12.04
C ASP A 183 3.28 4.64 -11.01
N ALA A 184 2.05 4.83 -11.48
CA ALA A 184 0.88 4.87 -10.61
C ALA A 184 -0.29 4.03 -11.15
N LEU A 185 -1.05 3.44 -10.23
CA LEU A 185 -2.36 2.87 -10.53
C LEU A 185 -3.46 3.84 -10.11
N CYS A 186 -4.53 3.88 -10.89
CA CYS A 186 -5.75 4.54 -10.49
C CYS A 186 -6.98 3.67 -10.74
N VAL A 187 -8.05 3.99 -10.01
CA VAL A 187 -9.39 3.44 -10.24
C VAL A 187 -10.41 4.56 -10.07
N GLU A 188 -11.35 4.65 -11.00
CA GLU A 188 -12.40 5.67 -11.00
C GLU A 188 -13.65 5.19 -10.27
N PHE A 189 -14.37 6.13 -9.67
CA PHE A 189 -15.67 5.93 -9.06
C PHE A 189 -16.49 7.22 -9.11
N GLU A 190 -17.81 7.08 -9.06
CA GLU A 190 -18.75 8.21 -9.08
C GLU A 190 -19.21 8.55 -7.67
N VAL A 191 -19.25 9.85 -7.36
CA VAL A 191 -19.79 10.37 -6.10
C VAL A 191 -21.12 11.06 -6.38
N THR A 192 -22.18 10.63 -5.70
CA THR A 192 -23.49 11.27 -5.73
C THR A 192 -23.75 12.06 -4.47
N GLU A 193 -24.78 12.91 -4.50
CA GLU A 193 -25.34 13.54 -3.29
C GLU A 193 -25.82 12.49 -2.28
#